data_AF-A0A437LQB3-F1
#
_entry.id   AF-A0A437LQB3-F1
#
_cell.length_a   1.000
_cell.length_b   1.000
_cell.length_c   1.000
_cell.angle_alpha   90.00
_cell.angle_beta   90.00
_cell.angle_gamma   90.00
#
_symmetry.space_group_name_H-M   'P 1'
#
loop_
_entity.id
_entity.type
_entity.pdbx_description
1 polymer ?
#
loop_
_entity_poly.entity_id
_entity_poly.type
_entity_poly.pdbx_seq_one_letter_code
_entity_poly.pdbx_strand_id
1 'polypeptide(L)'
;MSRPDTAPPGRERWLWRRLPRAWAWACGLPWLAVLLRHWAASAGFWPGDEAVLGLWTYTSAGWSVLMTVLAVTVGVGCMVVRVMKGPAYDADSYPPAPRSSPLRQAQDTPPRHDDAERI
;
A
#
# COMPACT_ATOMS: atom_id res chain seq x y z
N MET A 1 -30.59 -1.53 -13.52
CA MET A 1 -29.35 -2.31 -13.36
C MET A 1 -28.19 -1.32 -13.22
N SER A 2 -28.02 -0.72 -12.05
CA SER A 2 -26.92 0.21 -11.75
C SER A 2 -25.72 -0.60 -11.29
N ARG A 3 -24.58 -0.45 -11.98
CA ARG A 3 -23.30 -0.98 -11.51
C ARG A 3 -22.92 -0.26 -10.22
N PRO A 4 -22.56 -0.97 -9.13
CA PRO A 4 -21.93 -0.32 -8.00
C PRO A 4 -20.51 0.07 -8.42
N ASP A 5 -20.29 1.36 -8.66
CA ASP A 5 -18.96 1.98 -8.74
C ASP A 5 -18.33 1.96 -7.34
N THR A 6 -17.99 0.77 -6.88
CA THR A 6 -17.22 0.55 -5.67
C THR A 6 -15.75 0.63 -6.07
N ALA A 7 -15.22 1.84 -6.18
CA ALA A 7 -13.78 2.04 -6.06
C ALA A 7 -13.41 1.55 -4.65
N PRO A 8 -12.78 0.37 -4.45
CA PRO A 8 -12.70 -0.20 -3.12
C PRO A 8 -11.68 0.60 -2.29
N PRO A 9 -12.09 1.30 -1.22
CA PRO A 9 -11.14 1.91 -0.31
C PRO A 9 -10.60 0.79 0.58
N GLY A 10 -9.48 0.18 0.19
CA GLY A 10 -8.94 -0.94 0.97
C GLY A 10 -7.54 -1.41 0.63
N ARG A 11 -6.94 -0.96 -0.48
CA ARG A 11 -5.61 -1.42 -0.90
C ARG A 11 -4.51 -1.03 0.08
N GLU A 12 -4.57 0.16 0.70
CA GLU A 12 -3.60 0.51 1.77
C GLU A 12 -3.73 -0.41 2.97
N ARG A 13 -4.95 -0.69 3.44
CA ARG A 13 -5.18 -1.60 4.59
C ARG A 13 -4.72 -3.02 4.29
N TRP A 14 -4.96 -3.48 3.07
CA TRP A 14 -4.52 -4.79 2.61
C TRP A 14 -3.00 -4.88 2.51
N LEU A 15 -2.37 -3.85 1.94
CA LEU A 15 -0.91 -3.77 1.80
C LEU A 15 -0.25 -3.72 3.18
N TRP A 16 -0.76 -2.88 4.10
CA TRP A 16 -0.26 -2.74 5.46
C TRP A 16 -0.32 -4.05 6.25
N ARG A 17 -1.35 -4.88 6.05
CA ARG A 17 -1.45 -6.21 6.70
C ARG A 17 -0.51 -7.26 6.09
N ARG A 18 -0.14 -7.11 4.82
CA ARG A 18 0.75 -8.05 4.12
C ARG A 18 2.23 -7.67 4.23
N LEU A 19 2.52 -6.38 4.45
CA LEU A 19 3.86 -5.83 4.57
C LEU A 19 4.75 -6.54 5.62
N PRO A 20 4.30 -6.76 6.88
CA PRO A 20 5.14 -7.44 7.87
C PRO A 20 5.40 -8.90 7.51
N ARG A 21 4.44 -9.59 6.87
CA ARG A 21 4.64 -10.95 6.37
C ARG A 21 5.64 -10.97 5.22
N ALA A 22 5.49 -10.09 4.24
CA ALA A 22 6.42 -10.00 3.11
C ALA A 22 7.84 -9.68 3.58
N TRP A 23 8.00 -8.75 4.54
CA TRP A 23 9.29 -8.44 5.14
C TRP A 23 9.88 -9.63 5.91
N ALA A 24 9.07 -10.34 6.71
CA ALA A 24 9.52 -11.53 7.43
C ALA A 24 9.98 -12.64 6.48
N TRP A 25 9.28 -12.86 5.37
CA TRP A 25 9.72 -13.80 4.32
C TRP A 25 11.01 -13.34 3.64
N ALA A 26 11.12 -12.04 3.34
CA ALA A 26 12.29 -11.48 2.67
C ALA A 26 13.57 -11.48 3.54
N CYS A 27 13.44 -11.32 4.86
CA CYS A 27 14.57 -11.45 5.80
C CYS A 27 14.80 -12.91 6.24
N GLY A 28 13.75 -13.72 6.33
CA GLY A 28 13.85 -15.12 6.72
C GLY A 28 14.55 -15.98 5.66
N LEU A 29 14.27 -15.75 4.38
CA LEU A 29 14.87 -16.50 3.27
C LEU A 29 16.41 -16.44 3.24
N PRO A 30 17.09 -15.27 3.30
CA PRO A 30 18.55 -15.20 3.28
C PRO A 30 19.16 -15.80 4.56
N TRP A 31 18.53 -15.60 5.73
CA TRP A 31 19.01 -16.22 6.97
C TRP A 31 18.88 -17.74 6.95
N LEU A 32 17.78 -18.26 6.40
CA LEU A 32 17.60 -19.70 6.21
C LEU A 32 18.71 -20.26 5.30
N ALA A 33 19.06 -19.56 4.22
CA ALA A 33 20.14 -19.96 3.32
C ALA A 33 21.51 -20.00 4.01
N VAL A 34 21.81 -19.01 4.86
CA VAL A 34 23.06 -18.99 5.67
C VAL A 34 23.09 -20.13 6.68
N LEU A 35 21.97 -20.40 7.36
CA LEU A 35 21.86 -21.48 8.33
C LEU A 35 22.07 -22.85 7.66
N LEU A 36 21.45 -23.05 6.50
CA LEU A 36 21.59 -24.28 5.71
C LEU A 36 23.02 -24.45 5.21
N ARG A 37 23.69 -23.36 4.81
CA ARG A 37 25.09 -23.35 4.39
C ARG A 37 26.02 -23.76 5.54
N HIS A 38 25.85 -23.18 6.72
CA HIS A 38 26.66 -23.54 7.90
C HIS A 38 26.42 -24.98 8.32
N TRP A 39 25.16 -25.43 8.30
CA TRP A 39 24.82 -26.82 8.57
C TRP A 39 25.48 -27.78 7.57
N ALA A 40 25.38 -27.50 6.27
CA ALA A 40 25.99 -28.32 5.21
C ALA A 40 27.52 -28.36 5.28
N ALA A 41 28.16 -27.25 5.68
CA ALA A 41 29.60 -27.21 5.92
C ALA A 41 29.99 -28.06 7.15
N SER A 42 29.24 -27.95 8.26
CA SER A 42 29.48 -28.73 9.49
C SER A 42 29.24 -30.23 9.32
N ALA A 43 28.32 -30.61 8.44
CA ALA A 43 28.01 -32.00 8.12
C ALA A 43 28.96 -32.61 7.07
N GLY A 44 29.94 -31.83 6.57
CA GLY A 44 30.96 -32.30 5.63
C GLY A 44 30.47 -32.47 4.17
N PHE A 45 29.22 -32.13 3.86
CA PHE A 45 28.69 -32.20 2.49
C PHE A 45 29.32 -31.15 1.58
N TRP A 46 29.61 -29.96 2.12
CA TRP A 46 30.22 -28.87 1.35
C TRP A 46 31.25 -28.12 2.21
N PRO A 47 32.47 -28.68 2.35
CA PRO A 47 33.57 -27.99 3.01
C PRO A 47 33.82 -26.66 2.30
N GLY A 48 33.72 -25.56 3.04
CA GLY A 48 33.91 -24.22 2.52
C GLY A 48 35.00 -23.52 3.30
N ASP A 49 35.87 -22.83 2.58
CA ASP A 49 36.90 -21.99 3.18
C ASP A 49 36.24 -20.89 4.06
N GLU A 50 36.87 -20.53 5.17
CA GLU A 50 36.27 -19.62 6.17
C GLU A 50 35.92 -18.26 5.54
N ALA A 51 36.74 -17.80 4.59
CA ALA A 51 36.50 -16.58 3.82
C ALA A 51 35.20 -16.62 3.01
N VAL A 52 34.84 -17.78 2.45
CA VAL A 52 33.60 -17.95 1.67
C VAL A 52 32.39 -17.93 2.59
N LEU A 53 32.45 -18.60 3.75
CA LEU A 53 31.37 -18.54 4.75
C LEU A 53 31.16 -17.12 5.27
N GLY A 54 32.25 -16.39 5.50
CA GLY A 54 32.20 -14.97 5.87
C GLY A 54 31.50 -14.12 4.81
N LEU A 55 31.88 -14.26 3.54
CA LEU A 55 31.26 -13.50 2.44
C LEU A 55 29.75 -13.73 2.34
N TRP A 56 29.30 -14.98 2.45
CA TRP A 56 27.87 -15.32 2.45
C TRP A 56 27.13 -14.66 3.62
N THR A 57 27.75 -14.67 4.81
CA THR A 57 27.18 -14.05 6.01
C THR A 57 27.05 -12.54 5.84
N TYR A 58 28.11 -11.84 5.42
CA TYR A 58 28.07 -10.39 5.20
C TYR A 58 27.10 -9.99 4.08
N THR A 59 27.02 -10.75 2.99
CA THR A 59 26.08 -10.50 1.90
C THR A 59 24.63 -10.62 2.38
N SER A 60 24.34 -11.66 3.15
CA SER A 60 23.00 -11.88 3.72
C SER A 60 22.59 -10.79 4.73
N ALA A 61 23.56 -10.31 5.52
CA ALA A 61 23.37 -9.22 6.46
C ALA A 61 23.05 -7.92 5.72
N GLY A 62 23.82 -7.59 4.67
CA GLY A 62 23.57 -6.44 3.80
C GLY A 62 22.18 -6.49 3.16
N TRP A 63 21.79 -7.65 2.63
CA TRP A 63 20.45 -7.85 2.06
C TRP A 63 19.33 -7.66 3.09
N SER A 64 19.52 -8.18 4.30
CA SER A 64 18.55 -8.06 5.39
C SER A 64 18.35 -6.61 5.82
N VAL A 65 19.46 -5.85 5.92
CA VAL A 65 19.41 -4.41 6.21
C VAL A 65 18.67 -3.67 5.08
N LEU A 66 18.98 -3.97 3.82
CA LEU A 66 18.32 -3.34 2.67
C LEU A 66 16.80 -3.61 2.67
N MET A 67 16.39 -4.86 2.88
CA MET A 67 14.96 -5.23 2.95
C MET A 67 14.25 -4.57 4.14
N THR A 68 14.96 -4.36 5.25
CA THR A 68 14.44 -3.64 6.42
C THR A 68 14.19 -2.17 6.12
N VAL A 69 15.16 -1.48 5.51
CA VAL A 69 14.98 -0.07 5.12
C VAL A 69 13.85 0.07 4.10
N LEU A 70 13.74 -0.85 3.14
CA LEU A 70 12.62 -0.88 2.19
C LEU A 70 11.28 -1.02 2.90
N ALA A 71 11.16 -1.98 3.82
CA ALA A 71 9.92 -2.22 4.56
C ALA A 71 9.52 -1.03 5.45
N VAL A 72 10.50 -0.40 6.12
CA VAL A 72 10.27 0.83 6.88
C VAL A 72 9.77 1.94 5.97
N THR A 73 10.42 2.15 4.82
CA THR A 73 10.04 3.19 3.86
C THR A 73 8.61 3.02 3.36
N VAL A 74 8.23 1.80 2.94
CA VAL A 74 6.87 1.51 2.47
C VAL A 74 5.86 1.60 3.64
N GLY A 75 6.25 1.15 4.83
CA GLY A 75 5.44 1.25 6.04
C GLY A 75 5.08 2.70 6.39
N VAL A 76 6.08 3.60 6.36
CA VAL A 76 5.90 5.03 6.56
C VAL A 76 5.01 5.63 5.47
N GLY A 77 5.25 5.33 4.20
CA GLY A 77 4.41 5.81 3.10
C GLY A 77 2.94 5.39 3.26
N CYS A 78 2.70 4.14 3.66
CA CYS A 78 1.35 3.64 3.91
C CYS A 78 0.68 4.30 5.13
N MET A 79 1.46 4.59 6.18
CA MET A 79 0.98 5.33 7.35
C MET A 79 0.52 6.73 6.96
N VAL A 80 1.31 7.46 6.18
CA VAL A 80 0.97 8.81 5.68
C VAL A 80 -0.35 8.78 4.90
N VAL A 81 -0.51 7.84 3.97
CA VAL A 81 -1.75 7.76 3.17
C VAL A 81 -2.97 7.43 4.03
N ARG A 82 -2.83 6.59 5.06
CA ARG A 82 -3.91 6.34 6.03
C ARG A 82 -4.33 7.60 6.79
N VAL A 83 -3.35 8.43 7.17
CA VAL A 83 -3.62 9.71 7.83
C VAL A 83 -4.34 10.66 6.88
N MET A 84 -3.88 10.79 5.63
CA MET A 84 -4.47 11.69 4.63
C MET A 84 -5.91 11.30 4.26
N LYS A 85 -6.18 10.00 4.16
CA LYS A 85 -7.50 9.50 3.74
C LYS A 85 -8.52 9.46 4.87
N GLY A 86 -8.05 9.44 6.12
CA GLY A 86 -8.90 9.26 7.31
C GLY A 86 -9.55 7.85 7.37
N PRO A 87 -10.21 7.52 8.50
CA PRO A 87 -11.10 6.36 8.54
C PRO A 87 -12.18 6.51 7.45
N ALA A 88 -12.73 5.38 6.97
CA ALA A 88 -13.93 5.48 6.14
C ALA A 88 -15.01 6.10 7.03
N TYR A 89 -15.22 7.41 6.89
CA TYR A 89 -16.34 8.09 7.51
C TYR A 89 -17.55 7.53 6.77
N ASP A 90 -18.22 6.56 7.41
CA ASP A 90 -19.55 6.18 7.00
C ASP A 90 -20.36 7.44 7.19
N ALA A 91 -20.73 8.09 6.09
CA ALA A 91 -21.45 9.34 6.15
C ALA A 91 -22.65 9.09 7.04
N ASP A 92 -22.76 9.85 8.14
CA ASP A 92 -23.90 9.80 9.04
C ASP A 92 -25.14 9.66 8.17
N SER A 93 -25.93 8.62 8.45
CA SER A 93 -27.13 8.32 7.68
C SER A 93 -28.12 9.45 7.97
N TYR A 94 -27.91 10.60 7.34
CA TYR A 94 -28.82 11.70 7.45
C TYR A 94 -30.11 11.16 6.85
N PRO A 95 -31.21 11.14 7.61
CA PRO A 95 -32.49 10.75 7.03
C PRO A 95 -32.66 11.63 5.79
N PRO A 96 -32.88 11.02 4.60
CA PRO A 96 -33.00 11.78 3.37
C PRO A 96 -34.07 12.85 3.62
N ALA A 97 -33.70 14.11 3.45
CA ALA A 97 -34.61 15.22 3.69
C ALA A 97 -35.92 14.93 2.93
N PRO A 98 -37.10 15.09 3.57
CA PRO A 98 -38.38 14.89 2.89
C PRO A 98 -38.37 15.68 1.59
N ARG A 99 -38.47 14.97 0.48
CA ARG A 99 -38.39 15.54 -0.87
C ARG A 99 -39.68 16.32 -1.14
N SER A 100 -39.82 17.51 -0.55
CA SER A 100 -41.01 18.38 -0.70
C SER A 100 -40.84 19.44 -1.78
N SER A 101 -39.72 19.46 -2.51
CA SER A 101 -39.56 20.34 -3.65
C SER A 101 -38.76 19.64 -4.75
N PRO A 102 -39.27 19.58 -5.99
CA PRO A 102 -38.46 19.14 -7.12
C PRO A 102 -37.23 20.05 -7.19
N LEU A 103 -36.05 19.45 -7.36
CA LEU A 103 -34.83 20.19 -7.67
C LEU A 103 -35.16 21.07 -8.87
N ARG A 104 -35.16 22.40 -8.67
CA ARG A 104 -35.14 23.34 -9.77
C ARG A 104 -33.88 22.99 -10.54
N GLN A 105 -34.04 22.28 -11.66
CA GLN A 105 -32.98 22.10 -12.63
C GLN A 105 -32.45 23.51 -12.86
N ALA A 106 -31.17 23.73 -12.53
CA ALA A 106 -30.50 24.94 -12.92
C ALA A 106 -30.71 25.02 -14.43
N GLN A 107 -31.62 25.89 -14.86
CA GLN A 107 -31.82 26.21 -16.26
C GLN A 107 -30.52 26.87 -16.65
N ASP A 108 -29.62 26.06 -17.19
CA ASP A 108 -28.44 26.50 -17.92
C ASP A 108 -28.98 27.09 -19.24
N THR A 109 -29.64 28.25 -19.11
CA THR A 109 -30.03 29.05 -20.26
C THR A 109 -28.78 29.85 -20.58
N PRO A 110 -28.03 29.50 -21.64
CA PRO A 110 -26.94 30.37 -22.07
C PRO A 110 -27.53 31.76 -22.33
N PRO A 111 -26.85 32.84 -21.91
CA PRO A 111 -27.33 34.20 -22.13
C PRO A 111 -27.63 34.39 -23.62
N ARG A 112 -28.86 34.79 -23.93
CA ARG A 112 -29.30 35.05 -25.29
C ARG A 112 -28.56 36.31 -25.77
N HIS A 113 -27.78 36.18 -26.83
CA HIS A 113 -26.97 37.26 -27.41
C HIS A 113 -27.79 38.46 -27.93
N ASP A 114 -29.12 38.38 -27.93
CA ASP A 114 -30.02 39.42 -28.44
C ASP A 114 -30.12 40.65 -27.50
N ASP A 115 -29.64 40.55 -26.26
CA ASP A 115 -29.63 41.68 -25.30
C ASP A 115 -28.45 42.65 -25.53
N ALA A 116 -27.52 42.32 -26.44
CA ALA A 116 -26.36 43.15 -26.75
C ALA A 116 -26.60 44.23 -27.82
N GLU A 117 -27.72 44.19 -28.56
CA GLU A 117 -28.05 45.18 -29.61
C GLU A 117 -29.08 46.24 -29.17
N ARG A 118 -29.41 46.31 -27.88
CA ARG A 118 -30.44 47.22 -27.34
C ARG A 118 -29.92 48.32 -26.42
N ILE A 119 -28.64 48.70 -26.56
CA ILE A 119 -28.03 49.85 -25.87
C ILE A 119 -27.51 50.84 -26.90
#